data_AF-A0A636KJN7-F1
#
_entry.id   AF-A0A636KJN7-F1
#
_cell.length_a   1.000
_cell.length_b   1.000
_cell.length_c   1.000
_cell.angle_alpha   90.00
_cell.angle_beta   90.00
_cell.angle_gamma   90.00
#
_symmetry.space_group_name_H-M   'P 1'
#
loop_
_entity.id
_entity.type
_entity.pdbx_description
1 polymer ?
#
loop_
_entity_poly.entity_id
_entity_poly.type
_entity_poly.pdbx_seq_one_letter_code
_entity_poly.pdbx_strand_id
1 'polypeptide(L)' 'MSRKMTGIVKTFDCKSGKGLITPSDGRKDVQVHISA' A
#
# COMPACT_ATOMS: atom_id res chain seq x y z
N MET A 1 -3.60 0.50 -18.22
CA MET A 1 -4.74 0.98 -17.42
C MET A 1 -4.48 0.67 -15.95
N SER A 2 -4.22 1.68 -15.11
CA SER A 2 -4.12 1.48 -13.66
C SER A 2 -5.52 1.35 -13.05
N ARG A 3 -5.76 0.31 -12.25
CA ARG A 3 -7.00 0.16 -11.48
C ARG A 3 -6.84 0.93 -10.16
N LYS A 4 -7.81 1.80 -9.84
CA LYS A 4 -7.85 2.49 -8.55
C LYS A 4 -8.20 1.48 -7.45
N MET A 5 -7.48 1.55 -6.34
CA MET A 5 -7.66 0.73 -5.13
C MET A 5 -7.60 1.66 -3.93
N THR A 6 -8.45 1.43 -2.93
CA THR A 6 -8.40 2.12 -1.63
C THR A 6 -8.05 1.11 -0.53
N GLY A 7 -7.43 1.58 0.55
CA GLY A 7 -7.04 0.74 1.68
C GLY A 7 -6.53 1.55 2.85
N ILE A 8 -6.30 0.87 3.97
CA ILE A 8 -5.73 1.46 5.19
C ILE A 8 -4.22 1.20 5.19
N VAL A 9 -3.42 2.25 5.41
CA VAL A 9 -1.98 2.11 5.59
C VAL A 9 -1.72 1.49 6.96
N LYS A 10 -1.16 0.28 6.98
CA LYS A 10 -0.76 -0.42 8.21
C LYS A 10 0.53 0.17 8.77
N THR A 11 1.54 0.28 7.91
CA THR A 11 2.85 0.81 8.28
C THR A 11 3.47 1.52 7.09
N PHE A 12 4.26 2.56 7.36
CA PHE A 12 5.06 3.25 6.36
C PHE A 12 6.36 3.72 6.99
N ASP A 13 7.49 3.37 6.38
CA ASP A 13 8.81 3.84 6.77
C ASP A 13 9.31 4.86 5.73
N CYS A 14 9.34 6.12 6.14
CA CYS A 14 9.79 7.22 5.31
C CYS A 14 11.27 7.12 4.92
N LYS A 15 12.11 6.43 5.71
CA LYS A 15 13.55 6.29 5.42
C LYS A 15 13.81 5.30 4.30
N SER A 16 13.14 4.15 4.34
CA SER A 16 13.26 3.13 3.28
C SER A 16 12.30 3.36 2.11
N GLY A 17 11.32 4.25 2.26
CA GLY A 17 10.31 4.53 1.25
C GLY A 17 9.33 3.38 1.03
N LYS A 18 9.22 2.45 2.00
CA LYS A 18 8.39 1.25 1.91
C LYS A 18 7.22 1.33 2.88
N GLY A 19 6.08 0.79 2.46
CA GLY A 19 4.91 0.65 3.31
C GLY A 19 4.12 -0.60 3.05
N LEU A 20 3.13 -0.84 3.90
CA LEU A 20 2.18 -1.92 3.79
C LEU A 20 0.77 -1.34 3.88
N ILE A 21 -0.09 -1.70 2.92
CA ILE A 21 -1.49 -1.28 2.86
C ILE A 21 -2.37 -2.52 2.93
N THR A 22 -3.43 -2.46 3.73
CA THR A 22 -4.53 -3.44 3.70
C THR A 22 -5.62 -2.93 2.76
N PRO A 23 -5.84 -3.59 1.62
CA PRO A 23 -6.90 -3.21 0.69
C PRO A 23 -8.29 -3.31 1.32
N SER A 24 -9.19 -2.39 0.99
CA SER A 24 -10.59 -2.44 1.43
C SER A 24 -11.39 -3.59 0.80
N ASP A 25 -10.88 -4.18 -0.28
CA ASP A 25 -11.51 -5.30 -1.00
C ASP A 25 -11.29 -6.66 -0.33
N GLY A 26 -10.67 -6.69 0.86
CA GLY A 26 -10.43 -7.91 1.64
C GLY A 26 -9.31 -8.78 1.09
N ARG A 27 -8.54 -8.30 0.12
CA ARG A 27 -7.35 -9.01 -0.37
C ARG A 27 -6.21 -8.95 0.64
N LYS A 28 -5.17 -9.73 0.37
CA LYS A 28 -3.94 -9.75 1.15
C LYS A 28 -3.29 -8.37 1.18
N ASP A 29 -2.52 -8.13 2.24
CA ASP A 29 -1.73 -6.91 2.37
C ASP A 29 -0.79 -6.72 1.18
N VAL A 30 -0.68 -5.47 0.73
CA VAL A 30 0.11 -5.07 -0.44
C VAL A 30 1.26 -4.19 0.01
N GLN A 31 2.47 -4.51 -0.43
CA GLN A 31 3.64 -3.68 -0.19
C GLN A 31 3.71 -2.55 -1.22
N VAL A 32 3.96 -1.34 -0.74
CA VAL A 32 4.06 -0.14 -1.58
C VAL A 32 5.44 0.50 -1.47
N HIS A 33 5.86 1.15 -2.55
CA HIS A 33 7.03 2.01 -2.61
C HIS A 33 6.61 3.45 -2.88
N ILE A 34 7.35 4.43 -2.35
CA ILE A 34 7.03 5.86 -2.48
C ILE A 34 6.98 6.36 -3.93
N SER A 35 7.63 5.65 -4.86
CA SER A 35 7.70 5.99 -6.29
C SER A 35 6.83 5.11 -7.20
N ALA A 36 5.90 4.34 -6.63
CA ALA A 36 5.09 3.37 -7.36
C ALA A 36 4.07 4.03 -8.31
#